data_AF-A0A2M9CSR7-F1
#
_entry.id   AF-A0A2M9CSR7-F1
#
_cell.length_a   1.000
_cell.length_b   1.000
_cell.length_c   1.000
_cell.angle_alpha   90.00
_cell.angle_beta   90.00
_cell.angle_gamma   90.00
#
_symmetry.space_group_name_H-M   'P 1'
#
loop_
_entity.id
_entity.type
_entity.pdbx_description
1 polymer ?
#
loop_
_entity_poly.entity_id
_entity_poly.type
_entity_poly.pdbx_seq_one_letter_code
_entity_poly.pdbx_strand_id
1 'polypeptide(L)'
;MALLLLANLTASAQRYCVIDSKYILEHIPEYQQAQHQLDSVSKVWQQEIDAQYQQLDEMYRSYQAEKVVLNEDLRKKREDEIVAKEKAVRDLQNQRFGYQGDLFKLRQKLVQPIQDEVYQAVQKLAAQRSYDFVLDKAGGITVFYADPRLDKSDDVLNLLGIQK
;
A
#
# COMPACT_ATOMS: atom_id res chain seq x y z
N MET A 1 58.63 24.30 -32.51
CA MET A 1 57.94 24.81 -31.30
C MET A 1 56.52 24.28 -31.35
N ALA A 2 56.25 23.14 -30.72
CA ALA A 2 54.93 22.50 -30.69
C ALA A 2 54.30 22.77 -29.33
N LEU A 3 53.21 23.54 -29.32
CA LEU A 3 52.47 23.91 -28.12
C LEU A 3 51.42 22.82 -27.85
N LEU A 4 51.65 21.97 -26.85
CA LEU A 4 50.64 21.03 -26.36
C LEU A 4 49.61 21.79 -25.52
N LEU A 5 48.37 21.91 -26.01
CA LEU A 5 47.22 22.29 -25.20
C LEU A 5 46.81 21.09 -24.31
N LEU A 6 46.99 21.22 -23.00
CA LEU A 6 46.34 20.35 -22.01
C LEU A 6 44.87 20.76 -21.89
N ALA A 7 43.98 20.03 -22.55
CA ALA A 7 42.55 20.11 -22.26
C ALA A 7 42.29 19.49 -20.88
N ASN A 8 41.87 20.31 -19.91
CA ASN A 8 41.37 19.82 -18.63
C ASN A 8 40.03 19.11 -18.87
N LEU A 9 40.07 17.78 -18.96
CA LEU A 9 38.87 16.95 -18.93
C LEU A 9 38.32 16.98 -17.50
N THR A 10 37.39 17.89 -17.22
CA THR A 10 36.64 17.86 -15.96
C THR A 10 35.66 16.69 -16.04
N ALA A 11 36.04 15.56 -15.46
CA ALA A 11 35.13 14.46 -15.22
C ALA A 11 34.07 14.91 -14.21
N SER A 12 32.85 15.19 -14.67
CA SER A 12 31.71 15.46 -13.80
C SER A 12 31.25 14.14 -13.19
N ALA A 13 31.59 13.89 -11.93
CA ALA A 13 31.02 12.77 -11.20
C ALA A 13 29.55 13.07 -10.91
N GLN A 14 28.64 12.22 -11.40
CA GLN A 14 27.21 12.31 -11.08
C GLN A 14 27.03 12.24 -9.56
N ARG A 15 26.27 13.19 -9.02
CA ARG A 15 26.01 13.27 -7.58
C ARG A 15 24.73 12.52 -7.30
N TYR A 16 24.80 11.49 -6.47
CA TYR A 16 23.63 10.70 -6.11
C TYR A 16 23.61 10.40 -4.62
N CYS A 17 22.43 10.05 -4.13
CA CYS A 17 22.27 9.49 -2.79
C CYS A 17 21.28 8.33 -2.80
N VAL A 18 21.22 7.64 -1.67
CA VAL A 18 20.30 6.53 -1.43
C VAL A 18 19.40 6.91 -0.25
N ILE A 19 18.13 6.51 -0.33
CA ILE A 19 17.18 6.61 0.76
C ILE A 19 16.50 5.26 0.98
N ASP A 20 15.81 5.15 2.11
CA ASP A 20 14.92 4.05 2.43
C ASP A 20 13.53 4.62 2.69
N SER A 21 12.68 4.65 1.66
CA SER A 21 11.34 5.24 1.80
C SER A 21 10.48 4.48 2.82
N LYS A 22 10.68 3.16 2.93
CA LYS A 22 9.99 2.32 3.93
C LYS A 22 10.39 2.75 5.34
N TYR A 23 11.68 2.80 5.63
CA TYR A 23 12.19 3.27 6.92
C TYR A 23 11.72 4.69 7.23
N ILE A 24 11.77 5.61 6.26
CA ILE A 24 11.30 6.98 6.46
C ILE A 24 9.82 6.98 6.85
N LEU A 25 8.96 6.33 6.07
CA LEU A 25 7.52 6.25 6.32
C LEU A 25 7.22 5.59 7.68
N GLU A 26 7.92 4.52 8.04
CA GLU A 26 7.73 3.83 9.32
C GLU A 26 8.06 4.69 10.55
N HIS A 27 8.86 5.74 10.41
CA HIS A 27 9.16 6.70 11.48
C HIS A 27 8.20 7.90 11.53
N ILE A 28 7.25 8.02 10.59
CA ILE A 28 6.23 9.07 10.59
C ILE A 28 5.04 8.62 11.46
N PRO A 29 4.72 9.28 12.58
CA PRO A 29 3.61 8.90 13.45
C PRO A 29 2.25 8.82 12.72
N GLU A 30 1.99 9.76 11.81
CA GLU A 30 0.79 9.81 10.99
C GLU A 30 0.68 8.58 10.06
N TYR A 31 1.81 8.07 9.56
CA TYR A 31 1.84 6.86 8.74
C TYR A 31 1.49 5.63 9.58
N GLN A 32 2.07 5.52 10.78
CA GLN A 32 1.74 4.45 11.71
C GLN A 32 0.25 4.47 12.09
N GLN A 33 -0.29 5.65 12.37
CA GLN A 33 -1.72 5.82 12.64
C GLN A 33 -2.59 5.41 11.44
N ALA A 34 -2.19 5.80 10.23
CA ALA A 34 -2.87 5.40 9.00
C ALA A 34 -2.84 3.87 8.81
N GLN A 35 -1.71 3.20 9.06
CA GLN A 35 -1.63 1.73 9.00
C GLN A 35 -2.57 1.09 10.04
N HIS A 36 -2.55 1.56 11.28
CA HIS A 36 -3.45 1.04 12.32
C HIS A 36 -4.93 1.20 11.95
N GLN A 37 -5.30 2.34 11.36
CA GLN A 37 -6.67 2.57 10.90
C GLN A 37 -7.04 1.62 9.76
N LEU A 38 -6.16 1.43 8.78
CA LEU A 38 -6.37 0.49 7.68
C LEU A 38 -6.54 -0.94 8.17
N ASP A 39 -5.67 -1.38 9.08
CA ASP A 39 -5.71 -2.74 9.66
C ASP A 39 -6.99 -2.96 10.47
N SER A 40 -7.39 -1.97 11.28
CA SER A 40 -8.62 -2.03 12.06
C SER A 40 -9.84 -2.15 11.16
N VAL A 41 -9.94 -1.30 10.13
CA VAL A 41 -11.08 -1.32 9.19
C VAL A 41 -11.10 -2.62 8.39
N SER A 42 -9.94 -3.07 7.90
CA SER A 42 -9.79 -4.34 7.19
C SER A 42 -10.28 -5.52 8.04
N LYS A 43 -9.92 -5.55 9.33
CA LYS A 43 -10.35 -6.61 10.24
C LYS A 43 -11.86 -6.59 10.46
N VAL A 44 -12.46 -5.42 10.64
CA VAL A 44 -13.91 -5.27 10.80
C VAL A 44 -14.65 -5.78 9.56
N TRP A 45 -14.22 -5.38 8.37
CA TRP A 45 -14.84 -5.84 7.12
C TRP A 45 -14.63 -7.33 6.86
N GLN A 46 -13.48 -7.89 7.23
CA GLN A 46 -13.27 -9.33 7.13
C GLN A 46 -14.24 -10.08 8.04
N GLN A 47 -14.42 -9.64 9.29
CA GLN A 47 -15.38 -10.23 10.22
C GLN A 47 -16.82 -10.12 9.72
N GLU A 48 -17.18 -8.99 9.13
CA GLU A 48 -18.50 -8.80 8.50
C GLU A 48 -18.73 -9.82 7.39
N ILE A 49 -17.78 -9.96 6.46
CA ILE A 49 -17.87 -10.91 5.33
C ILE A 49 -17.90 -12.36 5.83
N ASP A 50 -17.06 -12.71 6.79
CA ASP A 50 -17.01 -14.06 7.37
C ASP A 50 -18.36 -14.42 8.01
N ALA A 51 -18.98 -13.49 8.73
CA ALA A 51 -20.32 -13.69 9.30
C ALA A 51 -21.39 -13.88 8.20
N GLN A 52 -21.29 -13.17 7.08
CA GLN A 52 -22.20 -13.36 5.94
C GLN A 52 -22.02 -14.73 5.27
N TYR A 53 -20.78 -15.22 5.14
CA TYR A 53 -20.50 -16.56 4.64
C TYR A 53 -21.00 -17.66 5.59
N GLN A 54 -20.86 -17.47 6.90
CA GLN A 54 -21.42 -18.40 7.88
C GLN A 54 -22.95 -18.51 7.76
N GLN A 55 -23.65 -17.38 7.60
CA GLN A 55 -25.10 -17.39 7.35
C GLN A 55 -25.45 -18.11 6.04
N LEU A 56 -24.66 -17.90 4.98
CA LEU A 56 -24.86 -18.60 3.70
C LEU A 56 -24.70 -20.12 3.86
N ASP A 57 -23.68 -20.57 4.59
CA ASP A 57 -23.46 -21.98 4.88
C ASP A 57 -24.60 -22.60 5.69
N GLU A 58 -25.14 -21.87 6.67
CA GLU A 58 -26.32 -22.29 7.43
C GLU A 58 -27.56 -22.42 6.54
N MET A 59 -27.79 -21.46 5.63
CA MET A 59 -28.89 -21.53 4.65
C MET A 59 -28.76 -22.77 3.76
N TYR A 60 -27.56 -23.05 3.25
CA TYR A 60 -27.30 -24.27 2.47
C TYR A 60 -27.59 -25.54 3.27
N ARG A 61 -27.11 -25.62 4.53
CA ARG A 61 -27.33 -26.79 5.39
C ARG A 61 -28.80 -27.02 5.70
N SER A 62 -29.54 -25.96 6.05
CA SER A 62 -31.00 -26.03 6.28
C SER A 62 -31.73 -26.48 5.01
N TYR A 63 -31.39 -25.90 3.85
CA TYR A 63 -31.98 -26.32 2.58
C TYR A 63 -31.74 -27.81 2.29
N GLN A 64 -30.51 -28.31 2.48
CA GLN A 64 -30.21 -29.72 2.24
C GLN A 64 -30.95 -30.67 3.19
N ALA A 65 -31.20 -30.27 4.44
CA ALA A 65 -31.96 -31.05 5.41
C ALA A 65 -33.47 -31.07 5.10
N GLU A 66 -34.02 -29.94 4.63
CA GLU A 66 -35.45 -29.76 4.40
C GLU A 66 -35.90 -30.15 2.97
N LYS A 67 -35.01 -30.19 1.97
CA LYS A 67 -35.38 -30.32 0.54
C LYS A 67 -36.32 -31.49 0.20
N VAL A 68 -36.29 -32.57 0.97
CA VAL A 68 -37.13 -33.77 0.75
C VAL A 68 -38.59 -33.57 1.18
N VAL A 69 -38.85 -32.63 2.09
CA VAL A 69 -40.20 -32.28 2.55
C VAL A 69 -40.76 -31.03 1.86
N LEU A 70 -39.93 -30.29 1.13
CA LEU A 70 -40.34 -29.09 0.39
C LEU A 70 -40.97 -29.44 -0.96
N ASN A 71 -42.04 -28.72 -1.31
CA ASN A 71 -42.59 -28.74 -2.66
C ASN A 71 -41.69 -27.95 -3.63
N GLU A 72 -41.97 -28.03 -4.93
CA GLU A 72 -41.13 -27.43 -5.97
C GLU A 72 -41.01 -25.90 -5.85
N ASP A 73 -42.12 -25.20 -5.60
CA ASP A 73 -42.12 -23.74 -5.45
C ASP A 73 -41.27 -23.28 -4.27
N LEU A 74 -41.38 -23.98 -3.13
CA LEU A 74 -40.58 -23.66 -1.94
C LEU A 74 -39.10 -23.99 -2.16
N ARG A 75 -38.77 -25.09 -2.84
CA ARG A 75 -37.38 -25.40 -3.19
C ARG A 75 -36.76 -24.30 -4.03
N LYS A 76 -37.44 -23.90 -5.11
CA LYS A 76 -36.99 -22.84 -6.00
C LYS A 76 -36.78 -21.53 -5.25
N LYS A 77 -37.72 -21.15 -4.38
CA LYS A 77 -37.59 -19.94 -3.56
C LYS A 77 -36.36 -19.99 -2.65
N ARG A 78 -36.09 -21.12 -1.98
CA ARG A 78 -34.89 -21.30 -1.13
C ARG A 78 -33.60 -21.23 -1.94
N GLU A 79 -33.58 -21.85 -3.11
CA GLU A 79 -32.43 -21.80 -4.02
C GLU A 79 -32.16 -20.36 -4.48
N ASP A 80 -33.20 -19.62 -4.87
CA ASP A 80 -33.09 -18.22 -5.27
C ASP A 80 -32.58 -17.33 -4.12
N GLU A 81 -33.07 -17.55 -2.89
CA GLU A 81 -32.60 -16.83 -1.68
C GLU A 81 -31.11 -17.10 -1.42
N ILE A 82 -30.67 -18.35 -1.55
CA ILE A 82 -29.27 -18.75 -1.37
C ILE A 82 -28.38 -18.11 -2.44
N VAL A 83 -28.78 -18.19 -3.72
CA VAL A 83 -28.01 -17.60 -4.83
C VAL A 83 -27.93 -16.07 -4.69
N ALA A 84 -29.03 -15.42 -4.31
CA ALA A 84 -29.05 -13.98 -4.06
C ALA A 84 -28.11 -13.60 -2.91
N LYS A 85 -28.11 -14.37 -1.82
CA LYS A 85 -27.20 -14.16 -0.69
C LYS A 85 -25.75 -14.37 -1.10
N GLU A 86 -25.42 -15.45 -1.80
CA GLU A 86 -24.06 -15.71 -2.31
C GLU A 86 -23.54 -14.54 -3.15
N LYS A 87 -24.37 -14.06 -4.08
CA LYS A 87 -24.03 -12.90 -4.92
C LYS A 87 -23.77 -11.67 -4.06
N ALA A 88 -24.64 -11.38 -3.09
CA ALA A 88 -24.50 -10.22 -2.21
C ALA A 88 -23.20 -10.28 -1.37
N VAL A 89 -22.82 -11.45 -0.84
CA VAL A 89 -21.56 -11.59 -0.09
C VAL A 89 -20.36 -11.37 -1.00
N ARG A 90 -20.37 -11.95 -2.20
CA ARG A 90 -19.29 -11.76 -3.19
C ARG A 90 -19.16 -10.30 -3.62
N ASP A 91 -20.27 -9.63 -3.87
CA ASP A 91 -20.29 -8.21 -4.24
C ASP A 91 -19.74 -7.34 -3.10
N LEU A 92 -20.14 -7.62 -1.85
CA LEU A 92 -19.60 -6.92 -0.67
C LEU A 92 -18.09 -7.13 -0.55
N GLN A 93 -17.60 -8.36 -0.69
CA GLN A 93 -16.18 -8.66 -0.65
C GLN A 93 -15.40 -7.90 -1.73
N ASN A 94 -15.91 -7.89 -2.96
CA ASN A 94 -15.31 -7.12 -4.06
C ASN A 94 -15.38 -5.62 -3.82
N GLN A 95 -16.46 -5.11 -3.23
CA GLN A 95 -16.58 -3.70 -2.89
C GLN A 95 -15.53 -3.29 -1.85
N ARG A 96 -15.29 -4.12 -0.82
CA ARG A 96 -14.31 -3.82 0.25
C ARG A 96 -12.87 -4.02 -0.21
N PHE A 97 -12.57 -5.18 -0.78
CA PHE A 97 -11.21 -5.68 -1.01
C PHE A 97 -10.85 -5.87 -2.49
N GLY A 98 -11.78 -5.66 -3.40
CA GLY A 98 -11.53 -5.76 -4.84
C GLY A 98 -10.61 -4.65 -5.35
N TYR A 99 -10.30 -4.73 -6.64
CA TYR A 99 -9.50 -3.70 -7.32
C TYR A 99 -10.19 -2.33 -7.21
N GLN A 100 -9.47 -1.33 -6.71
CA GLN A 100 -10.03 0.00 -6.40
C GLN A 100 -11.24 -0.02 -5.45
N GLY A 101 -11.37 -1.07 -4.62
CA GLY A 101 -12.38 -1.16 -3.57
C GLY A 101 -12.17 -0.15 -2.45
N ASP A 102 -13.03 -0.23 -1.43
CA ASP A 102 -13.06 0.71 -0.32
C ASP A 102 -11.73 0.75 0.46
N LEU A 103 -11.06 -0.40 0.66
CA LEU A 103 -9.76 -0.45 1.35
C LEU A 103 -8.68 0.28 0.55
N PHE A 104 -8.66 0.10 -0.78
CA PHE A 104 -7.71 0.79 -1.64
C PHE A 104 -7.91 2.30 -1.59
N LYS A 105 -9.17 2.76 -1.72
CA LYS A 105 -9.51 4.19 -1.64
C LYS A 105 -9.15 4.78 -0.29
N LEU A 106 -9.41 4.05 0.79
CA LEU A 106 -9.03 4.48 2.14
C LEU A 106 -7.52 4.59 2.29
N ARG A 107 -6.76 3.60 1.78
CA ARG A 107 -5.30 3.64 1.77
C ARG A 107 -4.79 4.86 1.00
N GLN A 108 -5.33 5.11 -0.20
CA GLN A 108 -4.96 6.29 -0.98
C GLN A 108 -5.24 7.59 -0.21
N LYS A 109 -6.42 7.70 0.42
CA LYS A 109 -6.79 8.89 1.20
C LYS A 109 -5.86 9.14 2.39
N LEU A 110 -5.44 8.10 3.10
CA LEU A 110 -4.67 8.23 4.33
C LEU A 110 -3.15 8.30 4.08
N VAL A 111 -2.66 7.51 3.13
CA VAL A 111 -1.21 7.30 2.93
C VAL A 111 -0.63 8.20 1.85
N GLN A 112 -1.40 8.52 0.79
CA GLN A 112 -0.89 9.35 -0.32
C GLN A 112 -0.37 10.71 0.15
N PRO A 113 -1.07 11.48 1.01
CA PRO A 113 -0.57 12.78 1.45
C PRO A 113 0.78 12.68 2.16
N ILE A 114 0.98 11.62 2.95
CA ILE A 114 2.22 11.38 3.68
C ILE A 114 3.37 11.02 2.71
N GLN A 115 3.08 10.22 1.69
CA GLN A 115 4.04 9.91 0.63
C GLN A 115 4.42 11.16 -0.18
N ASP A 116 3.45 12.04 -0.44
CA ASP A 116 3.68 13.30 -1.14
C ASP A 116 4.59 14.23 -0.31
N GLU A 117 4.42 14.30 1.01
CA GLU A 117 5.30 15.05 1.92
C GLU A 117 6.73 14.49 1.92
N VAL A 118 6.88 13.17 2.02
CA VAL A 118 8.20 12.52 1.91
C VAL A 118 8.85 12.81 0.57
N TYR A 119 8.07 12.72 -0.52
CA TYR A 119 8.56 13.02 -1.87
C TYR A 119 9.06 14.47 -1.97
N GLN A 120 8.32 15.43 -1.44
CA GLN A 120 8.73 16.84 -1.40
C GLN A 120 10.01 17.05 -0.56
N ALA A 121 10.13 16.37 0.58
CA ALA A 121 11.34 16.43 1.40
C ALA A 121 12.57 15.86 0.67
N VAL A 122 12.40 14.76 -0.06
CA VAL A 122 13.45 14.16 -0.91
C VAL A 122 13.85 15.13 -2.03
N GLN A 123 12.90 15.76 -2.71
CA GLN A 123 13.19 16.77 -3.74
C GLN A 123 13.97 17.96 -3.17
N LYS A 124 13.56 18.45 -1.99
CA LYS A 124 14.25 19.55 -1.30
C LYS A 124 15.68 19.17 -0.94
N LEU A 125 15.90 17.96 -0.41
CA LEU A 125 17.24 17.44 -0.12
C LEU A 125 18.10 17.36 -1.38
N ALA A 126 17.54 16.79 -2.46
CA ALA A 126 18.24 16.63 -3.74
C ALA A 126 18.67 18.00 -4.29
N ALA A 127 17.79 19.00 -4.27
CA ALA A 127 18.12 20.36 -4.70
C ALA A 127 19.22 20.99 -3.82
N GLN A 128 19.10 20.92 -2.49
CA GLN A 128 20.07 21.50 -1.55
C GLN A 128 21.47 20.87 -1.66
N ARG A 129 21.54 19.58 -2.02
CA ARG A 129 22.80 18.83 -2.13
C ARG A 129 23.25 18.64 -3.57
N SER A 130 22.53 19.21 -4.53
CA SER A 130 22.78 19.06 -5.97
C SER A 130 22.92 17.58 -6.35
N TYR A 131 22.00 16.72 -5.89
CA TYR A 131 21.92 15.34 -6.33
C TYR A 131 21.14 15.27 -7.64
N ASP A 132 21.72 14.61 -8.64
CA ASP A 132 21.11 14.34 -9.93
C ASP A 132 20.11 13.17 -9.83
N PHE A 133 20.36 12.24 -8.90
CA PHE A 133 19.52 11.06 -8.66
C PHE A 133 19.40 10.72 -7.18
N VAL A 134 18.22 10.27 -6.77
CA VAL A 134 17.97 9.65 -5.47
C VAL A 134 17.45 8.24 -5.71
N LEU A 135 18.16 7.24 -5.18
CA LEU A 135 17.79 5.84 -5.30
C LEU A 135 17.09 5.38 -4.03
N ASP A 136 15.92 4.78 -4.17
CA ASP A 136 15.18 4.21 -3.05
C ASP A 136 15.46 2.70 -2.93
N LYS A 137 16.00 2.28 -1.77
CA LYS A 137 16.25 0.86 -1.44
C LYS A 137 14.96 0.05 -1.38
N ALA A 138 13.83 0.69 -1.06
CA ALA A 138 12.53 0.04 -1.00
C ALA A 138 11.81 0.00 -2.36
N GLY A 139 12.26 0.78 -3.35
CA GLY A 139 11.59 1.03 -4.63
C GLY A 139 11.76 -0.05 -5.71
N GLY A 140 12.15 -1.27 -5.35
CA GLY A 140 12.29 -2.42 -6.26
C GLY A 140 13.61 -2.51 -7.02
N ILE A 141 14.39 -1.43 -7.13
CA ILE A 141 15.80 -1.52 -7.57
C ILE A 141 16.60 -2.11 -6.42
N THR A 142 17.19 -3.28 -6.64
CA THR A 142 18.03 -3.92 -5.63
C THR A 142 19.35 -3.17 -5.51
N VAL A 143 19.48 -2.36 -4.47
CA VAL A 143 20.77 -1.79 -4.04
C VAL A 143 21.42 -2.82 -3.12
N PHE A 144 22.30 -3.67 -3.67
CA PHE A 144 22.96 -4.74 -2.91
C PHE A 144 23.87 -4.18 -1.80
N TYR A 145 24.55 -3.07 -2.08
CA TYR A 145 25.36 -2.33 -1.13
C TYR A 145 25.37 -0.85 -1.52
N ALA A 146 25.18 0.00 -0.52
CA ALA A 146 25.47 1.43 -0.61
C ALA A 146 26.39 1.78 0.56
N ASP A 147 27.41 2.59 0.29
CA ASP A 147 28.22 3.17 1.37
C ASP A 147 27.29 3.93 2.33
N PRO A 148 27.34 3.69 3.66
CA PRO A 148 26.46 4.37 4.62
C PRO A 148 26.48 5.90 4.51
N ARG A 149 27.58 6.48 4.01
CA ARG A 149 27.69 7.92 3.77
C ARG A 149 26.75 8.43 2.68
N LEU A 150 26.29 7.56 1.77
CA LEU A 150 25.33 7.86 0.71
C LEU A 150 23.89 7.75 1.18
N ASP A 151 23.63 7.08 2.32
CA ASP A 151 22.30 7.03 2.90
C ASP A 151 21.93 8.41 3.46
N LYS A 152 20.76 8.88 3.06
CA LYS A 152 20.20 10.18 3.46
C LYS A 152 18.81 10.06 4.06
N SER A 153 18.41 8.86 4.49
CA SER A 153 17.09 8.62 5.08
C SER A 153 16.86 9.48 6.33
N ASP A 154 17.84 9.54 7.24
CA ASP A 154 17.77 10.39 8.43
C ASP A 154 17.76 11.89 8.08
N ASP A 155 18.44 12.31 7.00
CA ASP A 155 18.38 13.70 6.53
C ASP A 155 16.98 14.07 6.02
N VAL A 156 16.27 13.13 5.38
CA VAL A 156 14.88 13.33 4.97
C VAL A 156 13.96 13.42 6.19
N LEU A 157 14.12 12.56 7.19
CA LEU A 157 13.36 12.63 8.45
C LEU A 157 13.57 13.99 9.15
N ASN A 158 14.81 14.47 9.21
CA ASN A 158 15.13 15.79 9.77
C ASN A 158 14.44 16.93 9.00
N LEU A 159 14.34 16.85 7.67
CA LEU A 159 13.62 17.83 6.86
C LEU A 159 12.11 17.83 7.11
N LEU A 160 11.56 16.68 7.50
CA LEU A 160 10.16 16.52 7.93
C LEU A 160 9.94 16.92 9.40
N GLY A 161 11.00 17.30 10.13
CA GLY A 161 10.92 17.67 11.54
C GLY A 161 10.79 16.48 12.50
N ILE A 162 11.10 15.27 12.03
CA ILE A 162 10.99 14.03 12.80
C ILE A 162 12.35 13.71 13.39
N GLN A 163 12.43 13.67 14.72
CA GLN A 163 13.61 13.25 15.46
C GLN A 163 13.38 11.84 16.01
N LYS A 164 14.46 11.04 16.03
CA LYS A 164 14.48 9.70 16.63
C LYS A 164 14.16 9.72 18.13
#